data_AF-A0A3J4MMI4-F1
#
_entry.id   AF-A0A3J4MMI4-F1
#
_cell.length_a   1.000
_cell.length_b   1.000
_cell.length_c   1.000
_cell.angle_alpha   90.00
_cell.angle_beta   90.00
_cell.angle_gamma   90.00
#
_symmetry.space_group_name_H-M   'P 1'
#
loop_
_entity.id
_entity.type
_entity.pdbx_description
1 polymer ?
#
loop_
_entity_poly.entity_id
_entity_poly.type
_entity_poly.pdbx_seq_one_letter_code
_entity_poly.pdbx_strand_id
1 'polypeptide(L)'
;MKERDLNIDFLRILACIFVIGIHATYNFNPHGLMDFNNYAGLILHSIFRSGLPIFFIISGYYLLNSNIKSIKSFYLKRFINIIFPFIIYSFLHFLI
;
A
#
# COMPACT_ATOMS: atom_id res chain seq x y z
N MET A 1 13.13 -14.42 18.83
CA MET A 1 11.92 -13.67 18.47
C MET A 1 12.38 -12.29 18.02
N LYS A 2 12.05 -11.82 16.81
CA LYS A 2 12.49 -10.49 16.36
C LYS A 2 11.70 -9.46 17.17
N GLU A 3 12.39 -8.51 17.81
CA GLU A 3 11.73 -7.47 18.59
C GLU A 3 10.77 -6.66 17.71
N ARG A 4 9.65 -6.27 18.31
CA ARG A 4 8.61 -5.49 17.62
C ARG A 4 9.05 -4.03 17.57
N ASP A 5 9.11 -3.49 16.36
CA ASP A 5 9.49 -2.10 16.13
C ASP A 5 8.23 -1.21 16.10
N LEU A 6 8.00 -0.47 17.17
CA LEU A 6 6.85 0.42 17.33
C LEU A 6 6.80 1.53 16.27
N ASN A 7 7.96 1.98 15.78
CA ASN A 7 8.03 3.04 14.79
C ASN A 7 7.53 2.54 13.42
N ILE A 8 7.90 1.31 13.07
CA ILE A 8 7.44 0.67 11.84
C ILE A 8 5.95 0.32 11.92
N ASP A 9 5.47 -0.12 13.09
CA ASP A 9 4.04 -0.35 13.32
C ASP A 9 3.23 0.95 13.13
N PHE A 10 3.71 2.07 13.69
CA PHE A 10 3.08 3.38 13.50
C PHE A 10 3.04 3.80 12.02
N LEU A 11 4.16 3.65 11.30
CA LEU A 11 4.22 3.97 9.86
C LEU A 11 3.25 3.11 9.04
N ARG A 12 3.07 1.84 9.39
CA ARG A 12 2.08 0.97 8.74
C ARG A 12 0.65 1.43 8.99
N ILE A 13 0.32 1.82 10.23
CA ILE A 13 -1.00 2.35 10.58
C ILE A 13 -1.27 3.62 9.78
N LEU A 14 -0.31 4.55 9.75
CA LEU A 14 -0.41 5.78 8.96
C LEU A 14 -0.59 5.47 7.46
N ALA A 15 0.18 4.54 6.91
CA ALA A 15 0.08 4.14 5.51
C ALA A 15 -1.28 3.50 5.19
N CYS A 16 -1.86 2.70 6.08
CA CYS A 16 -3.22 2.17 5.93
C CYS A 16 -4.26 3.31 5.88
N ILE A 17 -4.16 4.30 6.78
CA ILE A 17 -5.05 5.48 6.77
C ILE A 17 -4.93 6.22 5.44
N PHE A 18 -3.72 6.40 4.94
CA PHE A 18 -3.47 7.05 3.66
C PHE A 18 -4.08 6.29 2.48
N VAL A 19 -3.97 4.96 2.43
CA VAL A 19 -4.61 4.15 1.39
C VAL A 19 -6.12 4.33 1.38
N ILE A 20 -6.77 4.34 2.56
CA ILE A 20 -8.21 4.63 2.69
C ILE A 20 -8.50 6.07 2.22
N GLY A 21 -7.66 7.02 2.60
CA GLY A 21 -7.78 8.43 2.23
C GLY A 21 -7.76 8.69 0.72
N ILE A 22 -6.95 7.95 -0.06
CA ILE A 22 -6.95 8.05 -1.54
C ILE A 22 -8.34 7.74 -2.10
N HIS A 23 -9.00 6.68 -1.60
CA HIS A 23 -10.33 6.29 -2.06
C HIS A 23 -11.42 7.25 -1.57
N ALA A 24 -11.26 7.82 -0.37
CA ALA A 24 -12.19 8.81 0.16
C ALA A 24 -12.10 10.17 -0.57
N THR A 25 -10.95 10.49 -1.15
CA THR A 25 -10.71 11.78 -1.81
C THR A 25 -10.90 11.74 -3.33
N TYR A 26 -11.23 10.58 -3.92
CA TYR A 26 -11.34 10.39 -5.37
C TYR A 26 -12.44 11.22 -6.06
N ASN A 27 -13.48 11.65 -5.32
CA ASN A 27 -14.66 12.33 -5.87
C ASN A 27 -14.48 13.83 -6.16
N PHE A 28 -13.25 14.34 -6.31
CA PHE A 28 -13.06 15.71 -6.83
C PHE A 28 -13.47 15.75 -8.30
N ASN A 29 -14.10 16.84 -8.76
CA ASN A 29 -14.56 16.94 -10.15
C ASN A 29 -13.44 17.58 -11.01
N PRO A 30 -12.65 16.79 -11.78
CA PRO A 30 -11.53 17.33 -12.55
C PRO A 30 -11.97 18.20 -13.73
N HIS A 31 -13.27 18.20 -14.05
CA HIS A 31 -13.86 18.95 -15.17
C HIS A 31 -14.86 20.03 -14.71
N GLY A 32 -15.04 20.19 -13.39
CA GLY A 32 -15.92 21.19 -12.79
C GLY A 32 -15.22 22.52 -12.52
N LEU A 33 -15.99 23.52 -12.08
CA LEU A 33 -15.42 24.76 -11.56
C LEU A 33 -14.52 24.45 -10.36
N MET A 34 -13.29 24.98 -10.39
CA MET A 34 -12.30 24.78 -9.35
C MET A 34 -12.68 25.59 -8.11
N ASP A 35 -13.46 24.99 -7.22
CA ASP A 35 -13.83 25.55 -5.93
C ASP A 35 -12.85 25.10 -4.83
N PHE A 36 -13.00 25.66 -3.63
CA PHE A 36 -12.17 25.34 -2.48
C PHE A 36 -12.16 23.84 -2.15
N ASN A 37 -13.30 23.15 -2.33
CA ASN A 37 -13.43 21.73 -2.05
C ASN A 37 -12.62 20.88 -3.04
N ASN A 38 -12.61 21.24 -4.32
CA ASN A 38 -11.78 20.58 -5.34
C ASN A 38 -10.29 20.77 -5.06
N TYR A 39 -9.85 21.96 -4.64
CA TYR A 39 -8.46 22.18 -4.24
C TYR A 39 -8.06 21.35 -3.00
N ALA A 40 -8.90 21.33 -1.97
CA ALA A 40 -8.66 20.54 -0.77
C ALA A 40 -8.59 19.04 -1.10
N GLY A 41 -9.51 18.54 -1.94
CA GLY A 41 -9.52 17.16 -2.41
C GLY A 41 -8.24 16.78 -3.16
N LEU A 42 -7.76 17.64 -4.05
CA LEU A 42 -6.54 17.39 -4.83
C LEU A 42 -5.28 17.37 -3.95
N ILE A 43 -5.17 18.29 -2.99
CA ILE A 43 -4.05 18.33 -2.03
C ILE A 43 -4.07 17.08 -1.15
N LEU A 44 -5.22 16.74 -0.56
CA LEU A 44 -5.35 15.57 0.31
C LEU A 44 -5.08 14.28 -0.46
N HIS A 45 -5.63 14.13 -1.66
CA HIS A 45 -5.36 12.98 -2.52
C HIS A 45 -3.87 12.84 -2.83
N SER A 46 -3.16 13.95 -3.06
CA SER A 46 -1.71 13.95 -3.29
C SER A 46 -0.91 13.52 -2.06
N ILE A 47 -1.31 13.97 -0.87
CA ILE A 47 -0.70 13.55 0.41
C ILE A 47 -0.96 12.06 0.65
N PHE A 48 -2.21 11.62 0.53
CA PHE A 48 -2.60 10.24 0.78
C PHE A 48 -1.95 9.26 -0.21
N ARG A 49 -1.60 9.70 -1.42
CA ARG A 49 -0.84 8.91 -2.39
C ARG A 49 0.52 8.43 -1.84
N SER A 50 1.06 9.11 -0.83
CA SER A 50 2.31 8.69 -0.16
C SER A 50 2.17 7.40 0.67
N GLY A 51 0.96 6.89 0.94
CA GLY A 51 0.77 5.61 1.65
C GLY A 51 1.44 4.43 0.93
N LEU A 52 1.35 4.39 -0.41
CA LEU A 52 1.98 3.37 -1.26
C LEU A 52 3.51 3.33 -1.14
N PRO A 53 4.26 4.44 -1.35
CA PRO A 53 5.70 4.43 -1.18
C PRO A 53 6.15 4.17 0.26
N ILE A 54 5.36 4.53 1.28
CA ILE A 54 5.67 4.17 2.67
C ILE A 54 5.67 2.64 2.84
N PHE A 55 4.64 1.92 2.35
CA PHE A 55 4.64 0.46 2.38
C PHE A 55 5.81 -0.16 1.62
N PHE A 56 6.16 0.42 0.47
CA PHE A 56 7.29 -0.03 -0.33
C PHE A 56 8.61 0.09 0.45
N ILE A 57 8.86 1.24 1.10
CA ILE A 57 10.06 1.48 1.91
C ILE A 57 10.12 0.53 3.10
N ILE A 58 9.01 0.32 3.82
CA ILE A 58 8.96 -0.62 4.95
C ILE A 58 9.28 -2.05 4.49
N SER A 59 8.71 -2.48 3.37
CA SER A 59 9.04 -3.78 2.76
C SER A 59 10.53 -3.88 2.41
N GLY A 60 11.11 -2.81 1.84
CA GLY A 60 12.54 -2.72 1.52
C GLY A 60 13.43 -2.80 2.77
N TYR A 61 13.07 -2.09 3.84
CA TYR A 61 13.77 -2.14 5.13
C TYR A 61 13.85 -3.57 5.68
N TYR A 62 12.74 -4.31 5.69
CA TYR A 62 12.75 -5.69 6.15
C TYR A 62 13.51 -6.64 5.22
N LEU A 63 13.48 -6.37 3.91
CA LEU A 63 14.24 -7.13 2.92
C LEU A 63 15.75 -6.97 3.14
N LEU A 64 16.23 -5.74 3.25
CA LEU A 64 17.66 -5.43 3.45
C LEU A 64 18.18 -5.97 4.78
N ASN A 65 17.33 -5.97 5.82
CA ASN A 65 17.65 -6.52 7.14
C ASN A 65 17.32 -8.02 7.29
N SER A 66 17.07 -8.73 6.19
CA SER A 66 16.79 -10.17 6.21
C SER A 66 18.04 -11.00 5.89
N ASN A 67 18.26 -12.06 6.68
CA ASN A 67 19.31 -13.03 6.39
C ASN A 67 18.83 -14.00 5.30
N ILE A 68 19.06 -13.64 4.04
CA ILE A 68 18.66 -14.45 2.88
C ILE A 68 19.66 -15.62 2.71
N LYS A 69 19.27 -16.82 3.15
CA LYS A 69 20.08 -18.04 2.97
C LYS A 69 20.05 -18.58 1.53
N SER A 70 18.94 -18.39 0.81
CA SER A 70 18.76 -18.86 -0.57
C SER A 70 17.85 -17.91 -1.33
N ILE A 71 18.37 -17.34 -2.43
CA ILE A 71 17.64 -16.39 -3.27
C ILE A 71 16.43 -17.04 -3.95
N LYS A 72 16.58 -18.30 -4.40
CA LYS A 72 15.51 -19.06 -5.05
C LYS A 72 14.34 -19.31 -4.10
N SER A 73 14.64 -19.78 -2.88
CA SER A 73 13.61 -20.01 -1.86
C SER A 73 12.91 -18.71 -1.45
N PHE A 74 13.68 -17.62 -1.31
CA PHE A 74 13.17 -16.30 -0.97
C PHE A 74 12.12 -15.81 -1.98
N TYR A 75 12.46 -15.80 -3.27
CA TYR A 75 11.54 -15.33 -4.31
C TYR A 75 10.36 -16.29 -4.55
N LEU A 76 10.56 -17.60 -4.51
CA LEU A 76 9.46 -18.57 -4.67
C LEU A 76 8.41 -18.41 -3.57
N LYS A 77 8.83 -18.27 -2.31
CA LYS A 77 7.90 -18.07 -1.19
C LYS A 77 7.09 -16.79 -1.37
N ARG A 78 7.75 -15.70 -1.79
CA ARG A 78 7.08 -14.42 -2.02
C ARG A 78 6.12 -14.48 -3.22
N PHE A 79 6.52 -15.16 -4.28
CA PHE A 79 5.70 -15.35 -5.48
C PHE A 79 4.42 -16.11 -5.16
N ILE A 80 4.50 -17.24 -4.46
CA ILE A 80 3.32 -18.04 -4.06
C ILE A 80 2.39 -17.20 -3.19
N ASN A 81 2.93 -16.48 -2.21
CA ASN A 81 2.14 -15.63 -1.31
C ASN A 81 1.44 -14.45 -2.00
N ILE A 82 1.89 -14.03 -3.19
CA ILE A 82 1.27 -12.94 -3.96
C ILE A 82 0.31 -13.51 -5.00
N ILE A 83 0.77 -14.46 -5.81
CA ILE A 83 0.03 -14.98 -6.96
C ILE A 83 -1.15 -15.82 -6.53
N PHE A 84 -1.02 -16.63 -5.47
CA PHE A 84 -2.12 -17.49 -5.03
C PHE A 84 -3.34 -16.68 -4.56
N PRO A 85 -3.23 -15.71 -3.64
CA PRO A 85 -4.36 -14.83 -3.29
C PRO A 85 -4.87 -14.02 -4.47
N PHE A 86 -3.98 -13.54 -5.36
CA PHE A 86 -4.37 -12.76 -6.53
C PHE A 86 -5.25 -13.57 -7.48
N ILE A 87 -4.87 -14.81 -7.82
CA ILE A 87 -5.65 -15.67 -8.72
C ILE A 87 -7.02 -15.96 -8.11
N ILE A 88 -7.07 -16.31 -6.82
CA ILE A 88 -8.34 -16.57 -6.12
C ILE A 88 -9.26 -15.35 -6.19
N TYR A 89 -8.74 -14.19 -5.81
CA TYR A 89 -9.53 -12.95 -5.84
C TYR A 89 -9.98 -12.59 -7.24
N SER A 90 -9.09 -12.72 -8.24
CA SER A 90 -9.41 -12.41 -9.64
C SER A 90 -10.49 -13.33 -10.18
N PHE A 91 -10.45 -14.62 -9.84
CA PHE A 91 -11.48 -15.58 -10.23
C PHE A 91 -12.82 -15.26 -9.57
N LEU A 92 -12.84 -14.99 -8.25
CA LEU A 92 -14.06 -14.59 -7.55
C LEU A 92 -14.65 -13.30 -8.13
N HIS A 93 -13.82 -12.30 -8.41
CA HIS A 93 -14.25 -11.04 -9.00
C HIS A 93 -14.76 -11.19 -10.45
N PHE A 94 -14.24 -12.14 -11.22
CA PHE A 94 -14.76 -12.41 -12.56
C PHE A 94 -16.15 -13.08 -12.53
N LEU A 95 -16.43 -13.89 -11.50
CA LEU A 95 -17.69 -14.61 -11.37
C LEU A 95 -18.84 -13.79 -10.76
N ILE A 96 -18.51 -12.78 -9.96
CA ILE A 96 -19.45 -11.95 -9.19
C ILE A 96 -19.55 -10.56 -9.85
#